data_AF-A0A933KH02-F1
#
_entry.id   AF-A0A933KH02-F1
#
_cell.length_a   1.000
_cell.length_b   1.000
_cell.length_c   1.000
_cell.angle_alpha   90.00
_cell.angle_beta   90.00
_cell.angle_gamma   90.00
#
_symmetry.space_group_name_H-M   'P 1'
#
loop_
_entity.id
_entity.type
_entity.pdbx_description
1 polymer ?
#
loop_
_entity_poly.entity_id
_entity_poly.type
_entity_poly.pdbx_seq_one_letter_code
_entity_poly.pdbx_strand_id
1 'polypeptide(L)'
;MTDLLKKLNQVLEKDKEAELEAPAAQEPEKPASAADRVRKVKKAEEQVIYLSDLFHTFVTDNIQLEYPNLFTVARMGYRQAARRPEIFGMLRTSAEHRVIEVAFKTDFLLFVRFSAVILSRELEVVGYFCRRGNENAVTEFPLSLEAFRDGPSMDWKKAFESVFVRFLEWYEQLR
;
A
#
# COMPACT_ATOMS: atom_id res chain seq x y z
N MET A 1 18.81 2.40 25.80
CA MET A 1 17.94 1.51 24.99
C MET A 1 16.56 1.28 25.64
N THR A 2 16.16 2.08 26.64
CA THR A 2 14.96 1.86 27.47
C THR A 2 13.94 3.01 27.42
N ASP A 3 14.27 4.15 26.82
CA ASP A 3 13.35 5.32 26.73
C ASP A 3 12.44 5.32 25.49
N LEU A 4 12.82 4.59 24.43
CA LEU A 4 12.01 4.52 23.21
C LEU A 4 10.79 3.61 23.40
N LEU A 5 10.95 2.50 24.12
CA LEU A 5 9.86 1.59 24.51
C LEU A 5 8.88 2.24 25.51
N LYS A 6 9.37 3.12 26.41
CA LYS A 6 8.51 3.89 27.32
C LYS A 6 7.70 4.96 26.62
N LYS A 7 8.27 5.63 25.60
CA LYS A 7 7.52 6.59 24.76
C LYS A 7 6.50 5.91 23.84
N LEU A 8 6.81 4.69 23.35
CA LEU A 8 5.89 3.90 22.53
C LEU A 8 4.62 3.49 23.31
N ASN A 9 4.77 3.10 24.58
CA ASN A 9 3.62 2.74 25.43
C ASN A 9 2.76 3.95 25.88
N GLN A 10 3.34 5.15 26.03
CA GLN A 10 2.58 6.35 26.41
C GLN A 10 1.71 6.91 25.28
N VAL A 11 2.00 6.58 24.02
CA VAL A 11 1.19 7.00 22.86
C VAL A 11 0.01 6.04 22.66
N LEU A 12 0.20 4.75 22.95
CA LEU A 12 -0.83 3.72 22.77
C LEU A 12 -1.94 3.73 23.82
N GLU A 13 -1.72 4.33 25.00
CA GLU A 13 -2.74 4.44 26.06
C GLU A 13 -3.59 5.73 25.98
N LYS A 14 -3.28 6.68 25.07
CA LYS A 14 -4.03 7.94 24.95
C LYS A 14 -5.23 7.92 24.00
N ASP A 15 -5.38 6.88 23.19
CA ASP A 15 -6.47 6.78 22.19
C ASP A 15 -7.67 5.93 22.66
N LYS A 16 -7.79 5.71 23.97
CA LYS A 16 -8.97 5.07 24.56
C LYS A 16 -9.49 5.88 25.72
N GLU A 17 -10.31 6.88 25.43
CA GLU A 17 -11.54 7.17 26.18
C GLU A 17 -12.34 8.33 25.59
N ALA A 18 -13.60 8.00 25.22
CA ALA A 18 -14.82 8.82 25.19
C ALA A 18 -14.90 10.00 24.19
N GLU A 19 -16.02 10.31 23.54
CA GLU A 19 -17.42 10.11 23.94
C GLU A 19 -18.35 10.26 22.72
N LEU A 20 -19.55 9.68 22.81
CA LEU A 20 -20.60 9.73 21.80
C LEU A 20 -21.13 11.15 21.55
N GLU A 21 -21.31 11.51 20.29
CA GLU A 21 -22.36 12.48 19.89
C GLU A 21 -23.33 11.80 18.90
N ALA A 22 -24.62 12.06 19.11
CA ALA A 22 -25.74 11.45 18.41
C ALA A 22 -25.69 11.68 16.88
N PRO A 23 -26.23 10.76 16.05
CA PRO A 23 -26.23 10.94 14.61
C PRO A 23 -27.08 12.16 14.22
N ALA A 24 -26.44 13.21 13.72
CA ALA A 24 -27.13 14.24 12.96
C ALA A 24 -27.81 13.58 11.76
N ALA A 25 -29.11 13.83 11.60
CA ALA A 25 -29.89 13.36 10.47
C ALA A 25 -29.17 13.76 9.16
N GLN A 26 -28.65 12.76 8.44
CA GLN A 26 -28.11 12.97 7.11
C GLN A 26 -29.29 13.35 6.20
N GLU A 27 -29.27 14.60 5.71
CA GLU A 27 -30.10 14.97 4.57
C GLU A 27 -29.76 14.02 3.41
N PRO A 28 -30.76 13.50 2.67
CA PRO A 28 -30.50 12.62 1.53
C PRO A 28 -29.66 13.38 0.49
N GLU A 29 -28.41 12.93 0.29
CA GLU A 29 -27.53 13.45 -0.75
C GLU A 29 -28.26 13.41 -2.10
N LYS A 30 -28.45 14.58 -2.72
CA LYS A 30 -28.86 14.65 -4.12
C LYS A 30 -27.91 13.80 -4.96
N PRO A 31 -28.39 12.95 -5.88
CA PRO A 31 -27.51 12.10 -6.67
C PRO A 31 -26.52 12.99 -7.43
N ALA A 32 -25.22 12.82 -7.12
CA ALA A 32 -24.14 13.56 -7.78
C ALA A 32 -24.27 13.42 -9.30
N SER A 33 -24.13 14.55 -10.02
CA SER A 33 -24.27 14.57 -11.48
C SER A 33 -23.26 13.62 -12.13
N ALA A 34 -23.58 13.12 -13.33
CA ALA A 34 -22.67 12.24 -14.06
C ALA A 34 -21.26 12.85 -14.24
N ALA A 35 -21.17 14.18 -14.42
CA ALA A 35 -19.90 14.90 -14.52
C ALA A 35 -19.09 14.87 -13.22
N ASP A 36 -19.74 14.99 -12.07
CA ASP A 36 -19.07 14.91 -10.77
C ASP A 36 -18.54 13.51 -10.48
N ARG A 37 -19.28 12.47 -10.89
CA ARG A 37 -18.82 11.08 -10.79
C ARG A 37 -17.58 10.84 -11.64
N VAL A 38 -17.58 11.29 -12.90
CA VAL A 38 -16.44 11.16 -13.81
C VAL A 38 -15.20 11.87 -13.27
N ARG A 39 -15.35 13.11 -12.77
CA ARG A 39 -14.24 13.87 -12.17
C ARG A 39 -13.67 13.18 -10.93
N LYS A 40 -14.53 12.58 -10.11
CA LYS A 40 -14.13 11.85 -8.90
C LYS A 40 -13.34 10.57 -9.23
N VAL A 41 -13.80 9.80 -10.22
CA VAL A 41 -13.08 8.59 -10.70
C VAL A 41 -11.68 8.96 -11.15
N LYS A 42 -11.58 9.97 -12.02
CA LYS A 42 -10.30 10.44 -12.57
C LYS A 42 -9.32 10.87 -11.47
N LYS A 43 -9.79 11.56 -10.44
CA LYS A 43 -8.94 11.98 -9.32
C LYS A 43 -8.39 10.79 -8.52
N ALA A 44 -9.21 9.77 -8.29
CA ALA A 44 -8.77 8.56 -7.59
C ALA A 44 -7.71 7.80 -8.42
N GLU A 45 -7.93 7.68 -9.74
CA GLU A 45 -6.97 7.10 -10.66
C GLU A 45 -5.63 7.86 -10.66
N GLU A 46 -5.68 9.20 -10.75
CA GLU A 46 -4.49 10.06 -10.71
C GLU A 46 -3.70 9.88 -9.41
N GLN A 47 -4.38 9.74 -8.26
CA GLN A 47 -3.72 9.50 -6.98
C GLN A 47 -3.02 8.15 -6.90
N VAL A 48 -3.68 7.07 -7.37
CA VAL A 48 -3.07 5.73 -7.39
C VAL A 48 -1.86 5.71 -8.31
N ILE A 49 -1.97 6.29 -9.51
CA ILE A 49 -0.87 6.40 -10.47
C ILE A 49 0.29 7.16 -9.82
N TYR A 50 0.01 8.34 -9.27
CA TYR A 50 1.02 9.19 -8.63
C TYR A 50 1.79 8.48 -7.51
N LEU A 51 1.07 7.85 -6.57
CA LEU A 51 1.72 7.13 -5.46
C LEU A 51 2.52 5.93 -5.94
N SER A 52 1.99 5.16 -6.90
CA SER A 52 2.70 4.01 -7.46
C SER A 52 3.96 4.41 -8.22
N ASP A 53 3.91 5.53 -8.94
CA ASP A 53 5.04 6.05 -9.70
C ASP A 53 6.13 6.59 -8.77
N LEU A 54 5.76 7.30 -7.70
CA LEU A 54 6.72 7.78 -6.70
C LEU A 54 7.41 6.62 -5.97
N PHE A 55 6.64 5.61 -5.54
CA PHE A 55 7.23 4.43 -4.90
C PHE A 55 8.18 3.72 -5.86
N HIS A 56 7.76 3.49 -7.10
CA HIS A 56 8.61 2.86 -8.11
C HIS A 56 9.90 3.65 -8.34
N THR A 57 9.81 4.95 -8.60
CA THR A 57 10.99 5.81 -8.80
C THR A 57 11.91 5.77 -7.60
N PHE A 58 11.37 5.83 -6.38
CA PHE A 58 12.17 5.71 -5.16
C PHE A 58 12.95 4.38 -5.12
N VAL A 59 12.28 3.24 -5.32
CA VAL A 59 12.94 1.92 -5.28
C VAL A 59 13.95 1.77 -6.41
N THR A 60 13.61 2.21 -7.62
CA THR A 60 14.55 2.16 -8.75
C THR A 60 15.79 3.01 -8.48
N ASP A 61 15.62 4.27 -8.10
CA ASP A 61 16.72 5.23 -8.02
C ASP A 61 17.59 5.02 -6.78
N ASN A 62 17.00 4.59 -5.64
CA ASN A 62 17.71 4.49 -4.37
C ASN A 62 18.11 3.05 -4.00
N ILE A 63 17.47 2.03 -4.60
CA ILE A 63 17.72 0.63 -4.23
C ILE A 63 18.28 -0.13 -5.43
N GLN A 64 17.58 -0.12 -6.57
CA GLN A 64 17.98 -0.90 -7.73
C GLN A 64 19.29 -0.37 -8.35
N LEU A 65 19.49 0.94 -8.42
CA LEU A 65 20.75 1.52 -8.92
C LEU A 65 21.94 1.19 -8.02
N GLU A 66 21.76 1.15 -6.70
CA GLU A 66 22.82 0.84 -5.73
C GLU A 66 23.11 -0.67 -5.67
N TYR A 67 22.08 -1.50 -5.86
CA TYR A 67 22.15 -2.96 -5.73
C TYR A 67 21.58 -3.71 -6.95
N PRO A 68 22.08 -3.47 -8.18
CA PRO A 68 21.45 -3.93 -9.41
C PRO A 68 21.40 -5.45 -9.58
N ASN A 69 22.31 -6.18 -8.92
CA ASN A 69 22.38 -7.64 -8.97
C ASN A 69 21.54 -8.34 -7.88
N LEU A 70 20.93 -7.56 -6.99
CA LEU A 70 20.12 -8.08 -5.89
C LEU A 70 18.63 -7.80 -6.08
N PHE A 71 18.28 -6.75 -6.82
CA PHE A 71 16.91 -6.28 -6.99
C PHE A 71 16.52 -6.15 -8.46
N THR A 72 15.29 -6.55 -8.76
CA THR A 72 14.61 -6.19 -10.00
C THR A 72 13.26 -5.59 -9.67
N VAL A 73 12.93 -4.47 -10.30
CA VAL A 73 11.68 -3.74 -10.07
C VAL A 73 10.86 -3.75 -11.36
N ALA A 74 9.58 -4.04 -11.24
CA ALA A 74 8.65 -4.02 -12.37
C ALA A 74 7.31 -3.38 -11.97
N ARG A 75 6.68 -2.71 -12.94
CA ARG A 75 5.30 -2.22 -12.81
C ARG A 75 4.35 -3.27 -13.36
N MET A 76 3.31 -3.57 -12.60
CA MET A 76 2.19 -4.37 -13.04
C MET A 76 0.91 -3.55 -13.11
N GLY A 77 0.29 -3.56 -14.29
CA GLY A 77 -1.05 -3.00 -14.47
C GLY A 77 -2.15 -3.95 -13.99
N TYR A 78 -3.38 -3.45 -13.87
CA TYR A 78 -4.55 -4.22 -13.45
C TYR A 78 -4.68 -5.60 -14.12
N ARG A 79 -4.54 -5.66 -15.46
CA ARG A 79 -4.67 -6.93 -16.20
C ARG A 79 -3.64 -7.99 -15.83
N GLN A 80 -2.43 -7.58 -15.42
CA GLN A 80 -1.38 -8.49 -14.99
C GLN A 80 -1.62 -8.94 -13.54
N ALA A 81 -1.97 -8.01 -12.65
CA ALA A 81 -2.32 -8.34 -11.27
C ALA A 81 -3.57 -9.25 -11.19
N ALA A 82 -4.60 -9.00 -12.00
CA ALA A 82 -5.81 -9.83 -12.05
C ALA A 82 -5.56 -11.26 -12.55
N ARG A 83 -4.40 -11.54 -13.16
CA ARG A 83 -3.99 -12.90 -13.57
C ARG A 83 -3.24 -13.66 -12.47
N ARG A 84 -3.06 -13.07 -11.29
CA ARG A 84 -2.44 -13.67 -10.11
C ARG A 84 -3.39 -13.63 -8.91
N PRO A 85 -4.60 -14.22 -9.00
CA PRO A 85 -5.56 -14.23 -7.90
C PRO A 85 -5.05 -14.96 -6.65
N GLU A 86 -4.04 -15.80 -6.78
CA GLU A 86 -3.35 -16.52 -5.69
C GLU A 86 -2.62 -15.53 -4.77
N ILE A 87 -2.13 -14.41 -5.32
CA ILE A 87 -1.42 -13.37 -4.58
C ILE A 87 -2.38 -12.26 -4.13
N PHE A 88 -3.21 -11.76 -5.05
CA PHE A 88 -3.97 -10.53 -4.81
C PHE A 88 -5.44 -10.76 -4.47
N GLY A 89 -5.89 -12.02 -4.46
CA GLY A 89 -7.31 -12.35 -4.40
C GLY A 89 -8.10 -11.85 -5.62
N MET A 90 -9.42 -11.81 -5.49
CA MET A 90 -10.28 -11.22 -6.51
C MET A 90 -10.22 -9.69 -6.45
N LEU A 91 -9.51 -9.07 -7.39
CA LEU A 91 -9.47 -7.62 -7.55
C LEU A 91 -10.82 -7.07 -7.99
N ARG A 92 -11.30 -6.02 -7.33
CA ARG A 92 -12.59 -5.40 -7.62
C ARG A 92 -12.50 -4.61 -8.92
N THR A 93 -13.44 -4.81 -9.83
CA THR A 93 -13.52 -4.05 -11.10
C THR A 93 -13.88 -2.58 -10.88
N SER A 94 -14.45 -2.24 -9.71
CA SER A 94 -14.81 -0.88 -9.31
C SER A 94 -13.68 -0.11 -8.62
N ALA A 95 -12.45 -0.59 -8.71
CA ALA A 95 -11.28 0.03 -8.10
C ALA A 95 -10.14 0.14 -9.12
N GLU A 96 -9.37 1.22 -9.01
CA GLU A 96 -8.12 1.34 -9.75
C GLU A 96 -7.01 0.66 -8.95
N HIS A 97 -6.20 -0.15 -9.62
CA HIS A 97 -5.13 -0.91 -9.00
C HIS A 97 -3.82 -0.75 -9.77
N ARG A 98 -2.76 -0.41 -9.04
CA ARG A 98 -1.37 -0.42 -9.54
C ARG A 98 -0.52 -1.25 -8.59
N VAL A 99 0.31 -2.11 -9.15
CA VAL A 99 1.18 -2.98 -8.34
C VAL A 99 2.62 -2.76 -8.76
N ILE A 100 3.49 -2.57 -7.79
CA ILE A 100 4.94 -2.56 -7.97
C ILE A 100 5.47 -3.90 -7.46
N GLU A 101 6.12 -4.65 -8.34
CA GLU A 101 6.83 -5.88 -8.01
C GLU A 101 8.30 -5.55 -7.75
N VAL A 102 8.82 -6.01 -6.61
CA VAL A 102 10.22 -5.94 -6.23
C VAL A 102 10.70 -7.36 -5.96
N ALA A 103 11.52 -7.90 -6.86
CA ALA A 103 12.08 -9.23 -6.73
C ALA A 103 13.48 -9.16 -6.11
N PHE A 104 13.66 -9.88 -5.00
CA PHE A 104 14.95 -10.07 -4.33
C PHE A 104 15.59 -11.35 -4.86
N LYS A 105 16.90 -11.30 -5.11
CA LYS A 105 17.77 -12.39 -5.58
C LYS A 105 17.12 -13.79 -5.50
N THR A 106 16.68 -14.22 -6.68
CA THR A 106 16.07 -15.49 -7.11
C THR A 106 14.74 -15.93 -6.47
N ASP A 107 14.54 -15.80 -5.16
CA ASP A 107 13.50 -16.63 -4.51
C ASP A 107 12.39 -15.85 -3.78
N PHE A 108 12.53 -14.55 -3.57
CA PHE A 108 11.56 -13.76 -2.81
C PHE A 108 10.99 -12.60 -3.62
N LEU A 109 9.69 -12.40 -3.50
CA LEU A 109 8.95 -11.34 -4.17
C LEU A 109 8.24 -10.48 -3.12
N LEU A 110 8.36 -9.17 -3.27
CA LEU A 110 7.53 -8.17 -2.63
C LEU A 110 6.62 -7.56 -3.70
N PHE A 111 5.33 -7.50 -3.42
CA PHE A 111 4.40 -6.69 -4.17
C PHE A 111 3.86 -5.59 -3.29
N VAL A 112 3.82 -4.36 -3.81
CA VAL A 112 3.08 -3.26 -3.17
C VAL A 112 1.94 -2.87 -4.09
N ARG A 113 0.71 -3.11 -3.63
CA ARG A 113 -0.52 -2.75 -4.32
C ARG A 113 -1.02 -1.41 -3.80
N PHE A 114 -1.17 -0.47 -4.72
CA PHE A 114 -1.88 0.80 -4.51
C PHE A 114 -3.26 0.66 -5.12
N SER A 115 -4.30 0.87 -4.32
CA SER A 115 -5.69 0.78 -4.76
C SER A 115 -6.46 2.02 -4.34
N ALA A 116 -7.43 2.43 -5.16
CA ALA A 116 -8.47 3.36 -4.75
C ALA A 116 -9.83 2.79 -5.09
N VAL A 117 -10.71 2.70 -4.09
CA VAL A 117 -12.12 2.36 -4.32
C VAL A 117 -12.81 3.59 -4.88
N ILE A 118 -13.30 3.51 -6.13
CA ILE A 118 -13.82 4.67 -6.88
C ILE A 118 -15.01 5.35 -6.18
N LEU A 119 -15.86 4.56 -5.52
CA LEU A 119 -17.07 5.07 -4.85
C LEU A 119 -16.81 5.61 -3.45
N SER A 120 -16.02 4.92 -2.60
CA SER A 120 -15.73 5.35 -1.23
C SER A 120 -14.52 6.30 -1.12
N ARG A 121 -13.69 6.39 -2.18
CA ARG A 121 -12.42 7.16 -2.22
C ARG A 121 -11.41 6.71 -1.16
N GLU A 122 -11.57 5.51 -0.65
CA GLU A 122 -10.60 4.90 0.24
C GLU A 122 -9.42 4.45 -0.59
N LEU A 123 -8.30 5.16 -0.40
CA LEU A 123 -6.99 4.69 -0.83
C LEU A 123 -6.60 3.52 0.07
N GLU A 124 -5.98 2.52 -0.50
CA GLU A 124 -5.49 1.36 0.23
C GLU A 124 -4.13 1.00 -0.33
N VAL A 125 -3.14 0.85 0.56
CA VAL A 125 -1.81 0.37 0.20
C VAL A 125 -1.57 -0.92 0.96
N VAL A 126 -1.32 -1.99 0.21
CA VAL A 126 -1.14 -3.33 0.78
C VAL A 126 0.14 -3.93 0.24
N GLY A 127 0.95 -4.46 1.15
CA GLY A 127 2.13 -5.23 0.79
C GLY A 127 1.85 -6.72 0.80
N TYR A 128 2.51 -7.45 -0.09
CA TYR A 128 2.46 -8.90 -0.17
C TYR A 128 3.88 -9.46 -0.25
N PHE A 129 4.18 -10.46 0.56
CA PHE A 129 5.38 -11.27 0.42
C PHE A 129 5.04 -12.67 -0.04
N CYS A 130 5.81 -13.18 -0.98
CA CYS A 130 5.76 -14.59 -1.34
C CYS A 130 7.12 -15.09 -1.84
N ARG A 131 7.27 -16.43 -1.87
CA ARG A 131 8.42 -17.06 -2.53
C ARG A 131 8.12 -17.31 -3.99
N ARG A 132 9.11 -17.11 -4.87
CA ARG A 132 9.01 -17.47 -6.28
C ARG A 132 8.77 -18.97 -6.40
N GLY A 133 7.75 -19.36 -7.16
CA GLY A 133 7.33 -20.76 -7.31
C GLY A 133 6.47 -21.31 -6.16
N ASN A 134 6.20 -20.53 -5.11
CA ASN A 134 5.23 -20.86 -4.06
C ASN A 134 4.31 -19.67 -3.78
N GLU A 135 3.56 -19.25 -4.80
CA GLU A 135 2.64 -18.11 -4.77
C GLU A 135 1.34 -18.40 -4.00
N ASN A 136 1.17 -19.61 -3.46
CA ASN A 136 0.04 -19.98 -2.60
C ASN A 136 0.29 -19.64 -1.12
N ALA A 137 1.55 -19.37 -0.74
CA ALA A 137 1.94 -19.02 0.63
C ALA A 137 2.23 -17.52 0.74
N VAL A 138 1.19 -16.71 0.45
CA VAL A 138 1.29 -15.26 0.44
C VAL A 138 1.03 -14.71 1.83
N THR A 139 1.88 -13.80 2.28
CA THR A 139 1.67 -13.03 3.50
C THR A 139 1.29 -11.61 3.13
N GLU A 140 0.05 -11.25 3.44
CA GLU A 140 -0.48 -9.90 3.28
C GLU A 140 -0.17 -9.05 4.53
N PHE A 141 0.19 -7.79 4.32
CA PHE A 141 0.34 -6.83 5.40
C PHE A 141 -0.18 -5.45 4.97
N PRO A 142 -1.10 -4.84 5.74
CA PRO A 142 -1.57 -3.49 5.45
C PRO A 142 -0.43 -2.50 5.69
N LEU A 143 -0.30 -1.53 4.77
CA LEU A 143 0.61 -0.42 4.92
C LEU A 143 -0.18 0.83 5.30
N SER A 144 0.24 1.49 6.39
CA SER A 144 -0.45 2.70 6.86
C SER A 144 -0.40 3.78 5.79
N LEU A 145 -1.57 4.29 5.41
CA LEU A 145 -1.70 5.43 4.51
C LEU A 145 -1.08 6.70 5.08
N GLU A 146 -0.86 6.78 6.39
CA GLU A 146 -0.13 7.90 7.00
C GLU A 146 1.29 8.01 6.46
N ALA A 147 1.91 6.87 6.14
CA ALA A 147 3.18 6.85 5.44
C ALA A 147 3.09 7.40 4.01
N PHE A 148 1.87 7.51 3.43
CA PHE A 148 1.61 7.93 2.04
C PHE A 148 0.73 9.19 1.91
N ARG A 149 0.35 9.82 3.04
CA ARG A 149 -0.74 10.82 3.11
C ARG A 149 -0.40 12.14 2.43
N ASP A 150 0.87 12.53 2.48
CA ASP A 150 1.30 13.88 2.11
C ASP A 150 2.03 13.94 0.75
N GLY A 151 1.98 12.89 -0.06
CA GLY A 151 2.49 12.89 -1.43
C GLY A 151 3.95 13.36 -1.56
N PRO A 152 4.25 14.57 -2.09
CA PRO A 152 5.62 15.03 -2.28
C PRO A 152 6.37 15.40 -0.98
N SER A 153 5.70 15.64 0.14
CA SER A 153 6.36 15.86 1.46
C SER A 153 6.58 14.57 2.26
N MET A 154 6.35 13.42 1.61
CA MET A 154 6.53 12.11 2.20
C MET A 154 8.00 11.73 2.32
N ASP A 155 8.33 11.13 3.46
CA ASP A 155 9.61 10.46 3.68
C ASP A 155 9.53 9.04 3.08
N TRP A 156 9.67 8.94 1.75
CA TRP A 156 9.61 7.67 1.00
C TRP A 156 10.60 6.64 1.52
N LYS A 157 11.70 7.11 2.10
CA LYS A 157 12.66 6.27 2.80
C LYS A 157 12.04 5.55 3.99
N LYS A 158 11.29 6.24 4.86
CA LYS A 158 10.56 5.61 5.98
C LYS A 158 9.51 4.60 5.52
N ALA A 159 8.78 4.91 4.44
CA ALA A 159 7.79 3.98 3.91
C ALA A 159 8.45 2.70 3.38
N PHE A 160 9.55 2.84 2.63
CA PHE A 160 10.32 1.69 2.17
C PHE A 160 10.98 0.92 3.32
N GLU A 161 11.57 1.62 4.30
CA GLU A 161 12.13 1.00 5.51
C GLU A 161 11.08 0.20 6.28
N SER A 162 9.85 0.73 6.41
CA SER A 162 8.76 0.00 7.06
C SER A 162 8.42 -1.29 6.31
N VAL A 163 8.34 -1.25 4.97
CA VAL A 163 8.13 -2.43 4.14
C VAL A 163 9.29 -3.42 4.29
N PHE A 164 10.53 -2.93 4.28
CA PHE A 164 11.72 -3.76 4.37
C PHE A 164 11.90 -4.41 5.75
N VAL A 165 11.59 -3.71 6.84
CA VAL A 165 11.58 -4.27 8.19
C VAL A 165 10.56 -5.42 8.28
N ARG A 166 9.34 -5.21 7.78
CA ARG A 166 8.32 -6.28 7.73
C ARG A 166 8.78 -7.47 6.89
N PHE A 167 9.52 -7.24 5.81
CA PHE A 167 10.11 -8.31 5.00
C PHE A 167 11.11 -9.13 5.81
N LEU A 168 12.02 -8.46 6.53
CA LEU A 168 13.02 -9.15 7.35
C LEU A 168 12.38 -9.96 8.48
N GLU A 169 11.37 -9.41 9.15
CA GLU A 169 10.60 -10.12 10.19
C GLU A 169 9.95 -11.39 9.63
N TRP A 170 9.30 -11.28 8.47
CA TRP A 170 8.71 -12.43 7.79
C TRP A 170 9.77 -13.46 7.34
N TYR A 171 10.90 -12.99 6.82
CA TYR A 171 12.00 -13.85 6.38
C TYR A 171 12.58 -14.68 7.53
N GLU A 172 12.76 -14.08 8.71
CA GLU A 172 13.24 -14.77 9.90
C GLU A 172 12.26 -15.84 10.40
N GLN A 173 10.94 -15.66 10.22
CA GLN A 173 9.94 -16.69 10.58
C GLN A 173 10.02 -17.94 9.69
N LEU A 174 10.66 -17.85 8.52
CA LEU A 174 10.79 -18.96 7.58
C LEU A 174 12.10 -19.76 7.73
N ARG A 175 12.99 -19.33 8.62
CA ARG A 175 14.26 -20.00 8.95
C ARG A 175 14.10 -20.88 10.19
#